data_AF-A0A660U4E1-F1
#
_entry.id   AF-A0A660U4E1-F1
#
_cell.length_a   1.000
_cell.length_b   1.000
_cell.length_c   1.000
_cell.angle_alpha   90.00
_cell.angle_beta   90.00
_cell.angle_gamma   90.00
#
_symmetry.space_group_name_H-M   'P 1'
#
loop_
_entity.id
_entity.type
_entity.pdbx_description
1 polymer ?
#
loop_
_entity_poly.entity_id
_entity_poly.type
_entity_poly.pdbx_seq_one_letter_code
_entity_poly.pdbx_strand_id
1 'polypeptide(L)'
;MEGYVFKLEGDPVELISELFDERPFWFAWNELKIKLPSPLDDPAEAAREDWDLVRVFDDGRELRIVKRSEGRSICLLTEEPSGRWELIERLPIVEEGRRVLWGGRMRLGLKEMRGVVGFPRPLEYGVDVPLERPVVARVFLYMDRLVRLRYVRYARIEGWGGG
;
A
#
# COMPACT_ATOMS: atom_id res chain seq x y z
N MET A 1 1.11 -7.96 19.49
CA MET A 1 -0.02 -8.08 18.54
C MET A 1 0.37 -9.13 17.51
N GLU A 2 -0.58 -9.93 17.03
CA GLU A 2 -0.33 -10.94 16.00
C GLU A 2 -0.83 -10.43 14.64
N GLY A 3 -0.20 -10.90 13.57
CA GLY A 3 -0.60 -10.60 12.20
C GLY A 3 -1.07 -11.86 11.51
N TYR A 4 -2.11 -11.73 10.68
CA TYR A 4 -2.66 -12.81 9.90
C TYR A 4 -2.54 -12.50 8.41
N VAL A 5 -2.20 -13.53 7.64
CA VAL A 5 -2.18 -13.49 6.18
C VAL A 5 -3.21 -14.49 5.69
N PHE A 6 -4.24 -14.01 5.00
CA PHE A 6 -5.29 -14.84 4.44
C PHE A 6 -5.20 -14.89 2.91
N LYS A 7 -5.52 -16.03 2.32
CA LYS A 7 -5.76 -16.18 0.88
C LYS A 7 -7.22 -15.84 0.61
N LEU A 8 -7.44 -15.01 -0.41
CA LEU A 8 -8.77 -14.69 -0.90
C LEU A 8 -8.92 -15.20 -2.33
N GLU A 9 -10.15 -15.57 -2.68
CA GLU A 9 -10.58 -15.93 -4.03
C GLU A 9 -11.80 -15.10 -4.38
N GLY A 10 -11.93 -14.70 -5.65
CA GLY A 10 -13.03 -13.87 -6.11
C GLY A 10 -12.57 -12.74 -7.03
N ASP A 11 -13.54 -11.94 -7.48
CA ASP A 11 -13.28 -10.78 -8.29
C ASP A 11 -12.63 -9.65 -7.45
N PRO A 12 -11.53 -9.03 -7.90
CA PRO A 12 -10.87 -7.98 -7.13
C PRO A 12 -11.73 -6.74 -6.86
N VAL A 13 -12.63 -6.35 -7.78
CA VAL A 13 -13.52 -5.19 -7.58
C VAL A 13 -14.50 -5.49 -6.45
N GLU A 14 -15.09 -6.68 -6.45
CA GLU A 14 -15.98 -7.13 -5.38
C GLU A 14 -15.25 -7.21 -4.04
N LEU A 15 -14.07 -7.82 -4.01
CA LEU A 15 -13.27 -7.93 -2.78
C LEU A 15 -12.86 -6.56 -2.22
N ILE A 16 -12.44 -5.63 -3.06
CA ILE A 16 -12.10 -4.27 -2.61
C ILE A 16 -13.34 -3.58 -2.03
N SER A 17 -14.47 -3.65 -2.75
CA SER A 17 -15.71 -3.00 -2.33
C SER A 17 -16.29 -3.57 -1.04
N GLU A 18 -16.06 -4.86 -0.79
CA GLU A 18 -16.49 -5.54 0.43
C GLU A 18 -15.56 -5.29 1.62
N LEU A 19 -14.24 -5.23 1.37
CA LEU A 19 -13.25 -5.11 2.43
C LEU A 19 -13.07 -3.68 2.93
N PHE A 20 -13.34 -2.67 2.11
CA PHE A 20 -13.01 -1.28 2.42
C PHE A 20 -14.26 -0.39 2.34
N ASP A 21 -14.71 0.10 3.50
CA ASP A 21 -15.87 0.97 3.62
C ASP A 21 -15.57 2.44 3.26
N GLU A 22 -14.37 2.93 3.63
CA GLU A 22 -13.96 4.33 3.45
C GLU A 22 -12.70 4.43 2.59
N ARG A 23 -12.85 5.10 1.44
CA ARG A 23 -11.82 5.54 0.45
C ARG A 23 -10.38 5.11 0.80
N PRO A 24 -10.02 3.83 0.57
CA PRO A 24 -8.73 3.30 1.00
C PRO A 24 -7.60 3.94 0.20
N PHE A 25 -6.38 3.89 0.72
CA PHE A 25 -5.22 4.21 -0.10
C PHE A 25 -4.85 3.02 -0.96
N TRP A 26 -4.23 3.29 -2.11
CA TRP A 26 -3.69 2.24 -2.94
C TRP A 26 -2.46 2.71 -3.70
N PHE A 27 -1.64 1.75 -4.10
CA PHE A 27 -0.61 1.94 -5.10
C PHE A 27 -0.47 0.70 -5.95
N ALA A 28 0.08 0.88 -7.15
CA ALA A 28 0.29 -0.21 -8.07
C ALA A 28 1.51 0.03 -8.95
N TRP A 29 2.08 -1.06 -9.46
CA TRP A 29 3.13 -0.95 -10.47
C TRP A 29 3.12 -2.14 -11.42
N ASN A 30 3.70 -1.91 -12.58
CA ASN A 30 4.16 -2.91 -13.53
C ASN A 30 5.51 -2.46 -14.10
N GLU A 31 6.09 -3.23 -15.00
CA GLU A 31 7.39 -2.90 -15.62
C GLU A 31 7.46 -1.49 -16.26
N LEU A 32 6.34 -0.96 -16.76
CA LEU A 32 6.28 0.28 -17.54
C LEU A 32 5.76 1.49 -16.76
N LYS A 33 5.00 1.28 -15.68
CA LYS A 33 4.31 2.34 -14.94
C LYS A 33 4.26 2.08 -13.44
N ILE A 34 4.34 3.18 -12.69
CA ILE A 34 4.12 3.24 -11.25
C ILE A 34 2.97 4.22 -10.98
N LYS A 35 1.96 3.74 -10.24
CA LYS A 35 0.96 4.54 -9.54
C LYS A 35 1.44 4.74 -8.12
N LEU A 36 1.76 5.98 -7.76
CA LEU A 36 2.13 6.34 -6.39
C LEU A 36 0.94 6.19 -5.45
N PRO A 37 1.17 5.99 -4.14
CA PRO A 37 0.11 5.95 -3.14
C PRO A 37 -0.84 7.14 -3.27
N SER A 38 -2.13 6.88 -3.39
CA SER A 38 -3.19 7.90 -3.35
C SER A 38 -4.48 7.27 -2.86
N PRO A 39 -5.49 8.07 -2.49
CA PRO A 39 -6.85 7.54 -2.31
C PRO A 39 -7.32 6.78 -3.55
N LEU A 40 -8.09 5.72 -3.33
CA LEU A 40 -8.75 4.90 -4.35
C LEU A 40 -10.17 5.42 -4.54
N ASP A 41 -10.46 5.97 -5.72
CA ASP A 41 -11.78 6.49 -6.05
C ASP A 41 -12.67 5.46 -6.74
N ASP A 42 -12.06 4.57 -7.53
CA ASP A 42 -12.74 3.52 -8.28
C ASP A 42 -11.98 2.19 -8.11
N PRO A 43 -12.59 1.18 -7.45
CA PRO A 43 -11.99 -0.15 -7.32
C PRO A 43 -11.61 -0.81 -8.66
N ALA A 44 -12.30 -0.47 -9.75
CA ALA A 44 -11.97 -0.99 -11.07
C ALA A 44 -10.57 -0.56 -11.53
N GLU A 45 -10.08 0.61 -11.12
CA GLU A 45 -8.73 1.09 -11.45
C GLU A 45 -7.63 0.20 -10.83
N ALA A 46 -7.84 -0.20 -9.57
CA ALA A 46 -6.97 -1.11 -8.84
C ALA A 46 -7.09 -2.55 -9.36
N ALA A 47 -8.25 -2.94 -9.90
CA ALA A 47 -8.49 -4.29 -10.42
C ALA A 47 -7.99 -4.51 -11.86
N ARG A 48 -7.45 -3.49 -12.55
CA ARG A 48 -6.98 -3.61 -13.94
C ARG A 48 -5.89 -4.67 -14.14
N GLU A 49 -6.04 -5.48 -15.18
CA GLU A 49 -5.14 -6.62 -15.51
C GLU A 49 -3.72 -6.22 -15.89
N ASP A 50 -3.49 -4.95 -16.20
CA ASP A 50 -2.18 -4.44 -16.58
C ASP A 50 -1.25 -4.19 -15.39
N TRP A 51 -1.72 -4.29 -14.15
CA TRP A 51 -0.87 -4.20 -12.96
C TRP A 51 -0.22 -5.54 -12.61
N ASP A 52 1.08 -5.51 -12.32
CA ASP A 52 1.81 -6.69 -11.82
C ASP A 52 1.63 -6.83 -10.30
N LEU A 53 1.52 -5.70 -9.60
CA LEU A 53 1.26 -5.63 -8.18
C LEU A 53 0.33 -4.46 -7.86
N VAL A 54 -0.65 -4.73 -7.01
CA VAL A 54 -1.58 -3.76 -6.46
C VAL A 54 -1.63 -3.96 -4.96
N ARG A 55 -1.62 -2.86 -4.21
CA ARG A 55 -1.94 -2.86 -2.78
C ARG A 55 -3.04 -1.86 -2.52
N VAL A 56 -4.09 -2.30 -1.85
CA VAL A 56 -5.18 -1.46 -1.34
C VAL A 56 -5.17 -1.60 0.17
N PHE A 57 -5.21 -0.50 0.91
CA PHE A 57 -5.00 -0.53 2.35
C PHE A 57 -5.67 0.61 3.10
N ASP A 58 -5.95 0.33 4.37
CA ASP A 58 -6.40 1.27 5.39
C ASP A 58 -5.67 0.98 6.71
N ASP A 59 -6.09 1.65 7.78
CA ASP A 59 -5.45 1.51 9.10
C ASP A 59 -5.49 0.06 9.64
N GLY A 60 -6.46 -0.78 9.26
CA GLY A 60 -6.66 -2.12 9.80
C GLY A 60 -6.30 -3.28 8.86
N ARG A 61 -6.21 -3.05 7.55
CA ARG A 61 -5.98 -4.14 6.58
C ARG A 61 -5.27 -3.70 5.30
N GLU A 62 -4.59 -4.63 4.65
CA GLU A 62 -4.00 -4.47 3.31
C GLU A 62 -4.38 -5.66 2.43
N LEU A 63 -5.08 -5.39 1.35
CA LEU A 63 -5.29 -6.33 0.25
C LEU A 63 -4.13 -6.22 -0.74
N ARG A 64 -3.55 -7.36 -1.10
CA ARG A 64 -2.52 -7.47 -2.15
C ARG A 64 -3.04 -8.30 -3.29
N ILE A 65 -2.94 -7.77 -4.48
CA ILE A 65 -3.22 -8.49 -5.72
C ILE A 65 -1.91 -8.53 -6.49
N VAL A 66 -1.44 -9.74 -6.79
CA VAL A 66 -0.16 -9.95 -7.48
C VAL A 66 -0.41 -10.82 -8.70
N LYS A 67 0.02 -10.34 -9.86
CA LYS A 67 -0.02 -11.10 -11.11
C LYS A 67 0.93 -12.30 -11.03
N ARG A 68 0.46 -13.44 -11.51
CA ARG A 68 1.18 -14.71 -11.61
C ARG A 68 1.06 -15.24 -13.04
N SER A 69 1.82 -16.27 -13.36
CA SER A 69 1.73 -16.95 -14.66
C SER A 69 0.33 -17.51 -14.93
N GLU A 70 -0.38 -17.93 -13.89
CA GLU A 70 -1.72 -18.56 -13.97
C GLU A 70 -2.85 -17.66 -13.43
N GLY A 71 -2.70 -16.33 -13.57
CA GLY A 71 -3.72 -15.37 -13.14
C GLY A 71 -3.24 -14.48 -12.00
N ARG A 72 -3.97 -14.45 -10.88
CA ARG A 72 -3.70 -13.55 -9.75
C ARG A 72 -3.70 -14.28 -8.43
N SER A 73 -2.73 -13.96 -7.58
CA SER A 73 -2.77 -14.30 -6.16
C SER A 73 -3.28 -13.10 -5.37
N ILE A 74 -4.34 -13.30 -4.59
CA ILE A 74 -4.93 -12.27 -3.72
C ILE A 74 -4.71 -12.68 -2.27
N CYS A 75 -4.10 -11.80 -1.47
CA CYS A 75 -3.98 -12.01 -0.04
C CYS A 75 -4.36 -10.78 0.77
N LEU A 76 -4.93 -11.02 1.94
CA LEU A 76 -5.28 -9.99 2.92
C LEU A 76 -4.33 -10.10 4.10
N LEU A 77 -3.74 -8.97 4.48
CA LEU A 77 -2.97 -8.83 5.71
C LEU A 77 -3.77 -7.99 6.68
N THR A 78 -3.94 -8.49 7.90
CA THR A 78 -4.65 -7.78 8.97
C THR A 78 -4.21 -8.32 10.32
N GLU A 79 -4.41 -7.56 11.38
CA GLU A 79 -4.24 -7.99 12.77
C GLU A 79 -5.53 -8.54 13.38
N GLU A 80 -6.63 -8.57 12.62
CA GLU A 80 -7.90 -9.17 13.02
C GLU A 80 -8.04 -10.62 12.51
N PRO A 81 -8.33 -11.60 13.38
CA PRO A 81 -8.55 -12.96 12.94
C PRO A 81 -9.88 -13.07 12.19
N SER A 82 -9.91 -13.93 11.16
CA SER A 82 -11.11 -14.22 10.37
C SER A 82 -11.27 -15.72 10.20
N GLY A 83 -12.50 -16.22 10.40
CA GLY A 83 -12.88 -17.60 10.08
C GLY A 83 -13.40 -17.78 8.65
N ARG A 84 -13.46 -16.69 7.88
CA ARG A 84 -14.07 -16.68 6.53
C ARG A 84 -13.08 -17.08 5.44
N TRP A 85 -11.81 -16.72 5.60
CA TRP A 85 -10.79 -16.87 4.56
C TRP A 85 -9.75 -17.91 4.95
N GLU A 86 -9.08 -18.49 3.96
CA GLU A 86 -8.03 -19.48 4.19
C GLU A 86 -6.82 -18.82 4.85
N LEU A 87 -6.44 -19.27 6.05
CA LEU A 87 -5.25 -18.78 6.74
C LEU A 87 -3.99 -19.36 6.07
N ILE A 88 -3.14 -18.48 5.52
CA ILE A 88 -1.83 -18.84 4.95
C ILE A 88 -0.77 -18.86 6.04
N GLU A 89 -0.67 -17.78 6.82
CA GLU A 89 0.40 -17.61 7.80
C GLU A 89 -0.11 -16.79 9.00
N ARG A 90 0.28 -17.22 10.21
CA ARG A 90 0.08 -16.48 11.46
C ARG A 90 1.44 -16.02 11.97
N LEU A 91 1.61 -14.72 12.11
CA LEU A 91 2.85 -14.06 12.49
C LEU A 91 2.75 -13.60 13.94
N PRO A 92 3.62 -14.10 14.84
CA PRO A 92 3.51 -13.85 16.28
C PRO A 92 3.89 -12.43 16.70
N ILE A 93 4.62 -11.69 15.84
CA ILE A 93 5.16 -10.38 16.19
C ILE A 93 4.74 -9.39 15.09
N VAL A 94 4.02 -8.35 15.51
CA VAL A 94 3.69 -7.18 14.69
C VAL A 94 4.20 -5.93 15.39
N GLU A 95 5.03 -5.16 14.68
CA GLU A 95 5.57 -3.89 15.16
C GLU A 95 5.18 -2.74 14.24
N GLU A 96 4.97 -1.55 14.81
CA GLU A 96 4.78 -0.35 14.01
C GLU A 96 6.11 0.11 13.41
N GLY A 97 6.06 0.48 12.13
CA GLY A 97 7.19 1.00 11.39
C GLY A 97 6.79 2.14 10.47
N ARG A 98 7.78 2.73 9.81
CA ARG A 98 7.58 3.83 8.86
C ARG A 98 8.46 3.66 7.64
N ARG A 99 7.94 4.00 6.47
CA ARG A 99 8.68 4.06 5.21
C ARG A 99 8.64 5.47 4.65
N VAL A 100 9.82 6.03 4.37
CA VAL A 100 9.94 7.37 3.79
C VAL A 100 9.58 7.32 2.31
N LEU A 101 8.58 8.12 1.92
CA LEU A 101 8.11 8.32 0.55
C LEU A 101 8.51 9.72 0.10
N TRP A 102 9.80 9.97 -0.06
CA TRP A 102 10.30 11.33 -0.31
C TRP A 102 10.73 11.54 -1.76
N GLY A 103 10.33 12.68 -2.30
CA GLY A 103 10.82 13.21 -3.56
C GLY A 103 11.75 14.39 -3.33
N GLY A 104 12.75 14.58 -4.19
CA GLY A 104 13.53 15.81 -4.21
C GLY A 104 12.65 17.02 -4.54
N ARG A 105 13.13 18.23 -4.21
CA ARG A 105 12.48 19.46 -4.66
C ARG A 105 12.81 19.69 -6.13
N MET A 106 11.79 20.02 -6.89
CA MET A 106 11.90 20.35 -8.31
C MET A 106 11.11 21.62 -8.58
N ARG A 107 11.66 22.49 -9.43
CA ARG A 107 10.96 23.66 -9.95
C ARG A 107 10.52 23.40 -11.38
N LEU A 108 9.22 23.48 -11.63
CA LEU A 108 8.63 23.37 -12.98
C LEU A 108 7.89 24.67 -13.30
N GLY A 109 8.48 25.49 -14.18
CA GLY A 109 8.02 26.85 -14.42
C GLY A 109 8.12 27.71 -13.16
N LEU A 110 6.98 28.23 -12.69
CA LEU A 110 6.88 29.06 -11.48
C LEU A 110 6.48 28.26 -10.22
N LYS A 111 6.25 26.95 -10.32
CA LYS A 111 5.81 26.11 -9.19
C LYS A 111 6.96 25.26 -8.66
N GLU A 112 7.11 25.22 -7.34
CA GLU A 112 7.92 24.22 -6.65
C GLU A 112 7.04 23.01 -6.29
N MET A 113 7.61 21.82 -6.40
CA MET A 113 6.92 20.55 -6.11
C MET A 113 7.92 19.44 -5.79
N ARG A 114 7.41 18.29 -5.33
CA ARG A 114 8.20 17.06 -5.21
C ARG A 114 8.37 16.45 -6.60
N GLY A 115 9.60 16.06 -6.96
CA GLY A 115 9.91 15.56 -8.29
C GLY A 115 11.32 14.99 -8.44
N VAL A 116 11.60 14.43 -9.61
CA VAL A 116 12.94 13.97 -10.01
C VAL A 116 13.42 14.82 -11.17
N VAL A 117 14.55 15.51 -11.01
CA VAL A 117 15.04 16.49 -12.02
C VAL A 117 15.49 15.82 -13.31
N GLY A 118 16.12 14.63 -13.23
CA GLY A 118 16.61 13.90 -14.41
C GLY A 118 15.51 13.38 -15.34
N PHE A 119 14.27 13.30 -14.85
CA PHE A 119 13.09 12.95 -15.63
C PHE A 119 11.90 13.71 -15.03
N PRO A 120 11.63 14.95 -15.48
CA PRO A 120 10.77 15.90 -14.75
C PRO A 120 9.35 15.39 -14.65
N ARG A 121 9.06 14.71 -13.54
CA ARG A 121 7.75 14.16 -13.20
C ARG A 121 7.39 14.60 -11.78
N PRO A 122 6.23 15.26 -11.59
CA PRO A 122 5.69 15.51 -10.27
C PRO A 122 5.44 14.19 -9.52
N LEU A 123 5.81 14.13 -8.25
CA LEU A 123 5.50 13.00 -7.36
C LEU A 123 4.34 13.39 -6.44
N GLU A 124 3.16 12.84 -6.73
CA GLU A 124 1.92 13.11 -6.01
C GLU A 124 1.52 11.87 -5.20
N TYR A 125 1.45 12.03 -3.87
CA TYR A 125 1.15 10.96 -2.92
C TYR A 125 -0.28 11.01 -2.36
N GLY A 126 -1.16 11.79 -3.00
CA GLY A 126 -2.56 11.94 -2.58
C GLY A 126 -2.76 12.55 -1.18
N VAL A 127 -1.74 13.21 -0.63
CA VAL A 127 -1.77 13.89 0.67
C VAL A 127 -1.26 15.32 0.56
N ASP A 128 -1.86 16.22 1.31
CA ASP A 128 -1.43 17.62 1.39
C ASP A 128 -0.36 17.78 2.49
N VAL A 129 0.91 17.69 2.07
CA VAL A 129 2.06 17.78 2.97
C VAL A 129 3.01 18.87 2.46
N PRO A 130 3.39 19.88 3.28
CA PRO A 130 4.34 20.93 2.91
C PRO A 130 5.64 20.37 2.33
N LEU A 131 6.22 21.02 1.32
CA LEU A 131 7.41 20.54 0.59
C LEU A 131 8.67 20.44 1.46
N GLU A 132 8.64 20.97 2.68
CA GLU A 132 9.67 20.89 3.73
C GLU A 132 9.60 19.58 4.51
N ARG A 133 8.46 18.88 4.49
CA ARG A 133 8.20 17.75 5.37
C ARG A 133 8.15 16.43 4.61
N PRO A 134 8.84 15.38 5.09
CA PRO A 134 8.77 14.05 4.50
C PRO A 134 7.32 13.56 4.37
N VAL A 135 6.99 12.92 3.25
CA VAL A 135 5.82 12.04 3.20
C VAL A 135 6.28 10.67 3.66
N VAL A 136 5.50 10.02 4.51
CA VAL A 136 5.79 8.70 5.06
C VAL A 136 4.58 7.80 4.92
N ALA A 137 4.83 6.51 4.77
CA ALA A 137 3.82 5.49 5.00
C ALA A 137 3.99 4.95 6.42
N ARG A 138 2.92 4.99 7.22
CA ARG A 138 2.80 4.16 8.43
C ARG A 138 2.58 2.72 7.98
N VAL A 139 3.36 1.81 8.54
CA VAL A 139 3.32 0.39 8.19
C VAL A 139 3.35 -0.48 9.45
N PHE A 140 2.91 -1.72 9.31
CA PHE A 140 3.08 -2.77 10.30
C PHE A 140 4.04 -3.84 9.77
N LEU A 141 5.04 -4.17 10.57
CA LEU A 141 6.11 -5.12 10.27
C LEU A 141 5.76 -6.47 10.87
N TYR A 142 5.43 -7.43 10.02
CA TYR A 142 5.07 -8.77 10.46
C TYR A 142 6.32 -9.63 10.47
N MET A 143 6.67 -10.18 11.63
CA MET A 143 7.88 -10.96 11.83
C MET A 143 7.55 -12.38 12.30
N ASP A 144 8.42 -13.32 11.92
CA ASP A 144 8.35 -14.69 12.43
C ASP A 144 8.93 -14.81 13.85
N ARG A 145 8.93 -16.03 14.40
CA ARG A 145 9.47 -16.34 15.74
C ARG A 145 10.97 -16.06 15.89
N LEU A 146 11.70 -15.93 14.79
CA LEU A 146 13.13 -15.62 14.77
C LEU A 146 13.38 -14.12 14.51
N VAL A 147 12.34 -13.28 14.61
CA VAL A 147 12.40 -11.83 14.40
C VAL A 147 12.85 -11.49 12.97
N ARG A 148 12.54 -12.35 12.00
CA ARG A 148 12.80 -12.08 10.58
C ARG A 148 11.56 -11.43 9.98
N LEU A 149 11.75 -10.32 9.26
CA LEU A 149 10.68 -9.64 8.54
C LEU A 149 10.11 -10.55 7.45
N ARG A 150 8.80 -10.82 7.52
CA ARG A 150 8.06 -11.63 6.55
C ARG A 150 7.20 -10.75 5.65
N TYR A 151 6.48 -9.80 6.24
CA TYR A 151 5.58 -8.90 5.51
C TYR A 151 5.65 -7.46 6.04
N VAL A 152 5.36 -6.50 5.15
CA VAL A 152 5.12 -5.11 5.51
C VAL A 152 3.73 -4.72 5.06
N ARG A 153 2.81 -4.51 6.00
CA ARG A 153 1.44 -4.07 5.76
C ARG A 153 1.39 -2.55 5.75
N TYR A 154 0.97 -1.94 4.66
CA TYR A 154 0.73 -0.49 4.63
C TYR A 154 -0.57 -0.16 5.37
N ALA A 155 -0.59 0.98 6.05
CA ALA A 155 -1.74 1.41 6.84
C ALA A 155 -2.26 2.78 6.40
N ARG A 156 -1.37 3.79 6.33
CA ARG A 156 -1.74 5.15 5.98
C ARG A 156 -0.57 5.91 5.37
N ILE A 157 -0.86 6.91 4.55
CA ILE A 157 0.10 7.89 4.05
C ILE A 157 -0.11 9.20 4.82
N GLU A 158 0.96 9.78 5.34
CA GLU A 158 0.90 10.99 6.15
C GLU A 158 2.18 11.84 6.01
N GLY A 159 2.13 13.08 6.49
CA GLY A 159 3.31 13.92 6.63
C GLY A 159 4.06 13.58 7.93
N TRP A 160 5.38 13.53 7.87
CA TRP A 160 6.22 13.40 9.06
C TRP A 160 6.22 14.71 9.86
N GLY A 161 5.59 14.69 11.02
CA GLY A 161 5.80 15.67 12.08
C GLY A 161 6.81 15.11 13.08
N GLY A 162 7.98 15.73 13.19
CA GLY A 162 8.89 15.42 14.31
C GLY A 162 8.21 15.79 15.63
N GLY A 163 8.15 14.84 16.55
CA GLY A 163 8.04 15.14 17.98
C GLY A 163 9.38 15.60 18.52
#